data_AF-A0A930XUA3-F1
#
_entry.id   AF-A0A930XUA3-F1
#
_cell.length_a   1.000
_cell.length_b   1.000
_cell.length_c   1.000
_cell.angle_alpha   90.00
_cell.angle_beta   90.00
_cell.angle_gamma   90.00
#
_symmetry.space_group_name_H-M   'P 1'
#
loop_
_entity.id
_entity.type
_entity.pdbx_description
1 polymer ?
#
loop_
_entity_poly.entity_id
_entity_poly.type
_entity_poly.pdbx_seq_one_letter_code
_entity_poly.pdbx_strand_id
1 'polypeptide(L)'
;MQQLKELFQQPPDDTPFTTAQDSTEDAAINGADAPADAPAADPTVYLPIKSENSLIIVMGILGIALLVSLVANLLLLFNNRALAQRESIYVQQADGTTAEAAAFDSTHREAEVIKNTAVRWMQLTFEWDNQIPGSEAEDQGYAIEGTTQTIPTEVYLASYLMDTGFRQEFLRLMGTEKISPGVMQGRIKSSVRFFAISDPRQVGEALWEVDIVATRIERDRNQEVAEVPMNRTITLEAVPPVEPVFDDLEPLAWRQQMYDLLANGLVIVKVEPLEVG
;
A
#
# COMPACT_ATOMS: atom_id res chain seq x y z
N MET A 1 5.42 -5.64 23.27
CA MET A 1 4.52 -4.65 23.92
C MET A 1 5.06 -4.21 25.29
N GLN A 2 6.27 -3.66 25.35
CA GLN A 2 6.85 -3.18 26.63
C GLN A 2 7.63 -1.86 26.50
N GLN A 3 7.73 -1.29 25.29
CA GLN A 3 8.39 0.01 25.03
C GLN A 3 7.40 1.15 24.69
N LEU A 4 6.09 0.87 24.63
CA LEU A 4 5.05 1.89 24.39
C LEU A 4 4.35 2.37 25.69
N LYS A 5 4.81 1.89 26.86
CA LYS A 5 4.22 2.18 28.17
C LYS A 5 5.01 3.19 29.01
N GLU A 6 6.22 3.55 28.58
CA GLU A 6 7.08 4.52 29.29
C GLU A 6 6.93 5.96 28.79
N LEU A 7 6.21 6.20 27.68
CA LEU A 7 6.05 7.55 27.10
C LEU A 7 4.93 8.40 27.74
N PHE A 8 4.16 7.85 28.69
CA PHE A 8 2.97 8.51 29.25
C PHE A 8 2.96 8.61 30.79
N GLN A 9 4.12 8.47 31.44
CA GLN A 9 4.26 8.71 32.88
C GLN A 9 5.42 9.68 33.18
N GLN A 10 5.23 10.96 32.85
CA GLN A 10 6.00 12.04 33.47
C GLN A 10 5.04 13.14 33.96
N PRO A 11 5.04 13.46 35.27
CA PRO A 11 4.34 14.63 35.80
C PRO A 11 5.07 15.94 35.38
N PRO A 12 4.37 17.09 35.40
CA PRO A 12 4.89 18.35 34.91
C PRO A 12 6.10 18.85 35.71
N ASP A 13 7.05 19.43 34.99
CA ASP A 13 8.28 20.03 35.49
C ASP A 13 7.96 21.38 36.17
N ASP A 14 7.59 21.33 37.44
CA ASP A 14 7.47 22.49 38.33
C ASP A 14 8.85 22.82 38.92
N THR A 15 9.73 23.44 38.13
CA THR A 15 10.93 24.09 38.66
C THR A 15 10.69 25.59 38.84
N PRO A 16 10.54 26.09 40.09
CA PRO A 16 10.69 27.51 40.35
C PRO A 16 12.16 27.91 40.15
N PHE A 17 12.35 29.10 39.58
CA PHE A 17 13.65 29.75 39.46
C PHE A 17 14.37 29.74 40.83
N THR A 18 15.49 29.04 40.88
CA THR A 18 16.36 28.98 42.06
C THR A 18 16.94 30.35 42.35
N THR A 19 16.91 30.69 43.63
CA THR A 19 17.65 31.78 44.25
C THR A 19 18.97 31.20 44.76
N ALA A 20 20.09 31.90 44.57
CA ALA A 20 21.28 31.78 45.41
C ALA A 20 21.69 33.20 45.80
N GLN A 21 21.48 33.59 47.07
CA GLN A 21 22.46 33.55 48.18
C GLN A 21 23.53 34.65 48.01
N ASP A 22 23.96 35.42 49.00
CA ASP A 22 23.94 35.37 50.48
C ASP A 22 24.45 36.79 50.87
N SER A 23 24.09 37.47 51.95
CA SER A 23 24.55 37.18 53.31
C SER A 23 24.17 38.35 54.24
N THR A 24 23.61 37.97 55.42
CA THR A 24 23.78 38.51 56.79
C THR A 24 23.54 40.01 57.08
N GLU A 25 23.04 40.47 58.23
CA GLU A 25 22.65 39.91 59.53
C GLU A 25 21.83 41.00 60.28
N ASP A 26 20.95 40.57 61.19
CA ASP A 26 20.59 41.18 62.48
C ASP A 26 20.14 42.65 62.63
N ALA A 27 18.91 42.79 63.14
CA ALA A 27 18.61 43.23 64.52
C ALA A 27 17.38 44.15 64.59
N ALA A 28 16.35 43.67 65.29
CA ALA A 28 15.23 44.48 65.75
C ALA A 28 15.63 45.27 67.00
N ILE A 29 15.50 46.60 67.00
CA ILE A 29 15.39 47.44 68.20
C ILE A 29 14.38 48.57 67.96
N ASN A 30 13.41 48.68 68.88
CA ASN A 30 12.45 49.78 69.04
C ASN A 30 13.16 51.13 69.28
N GLY A 31 12.65 52.22 68.70
CA GLY A 31 13.08 53.55 69.11
C GLY A 31 12.41 54.67 68.32
N ALA A 32 11.67 55.51 69.02
CA ALA A 32 11.15 56.78 68.56
C ALA A 32 12.25 57.65 67.92
N ASP A 33 11.95 58.25 66.77
CA ASP A 33 11.91 59.70 66.57
C ASP A 33 11.89 59.99 65.06
N ALA A 34 10.93 60.84 64.66
CA ALA A 34 10.87 61.41 63.34
C ALA A 34 12.08 62.32 63.09
N PRO A 35 12.58 62.36 61.84
CA PRO A 35 12.83 63.66 61.26
C PRO A 35 12.22 63.80 59.86
N ALA A 36 11.84 65.04 59.59
CA ALA A 36 11.44 65.55 58.30
C ALA A 36 12.56 65.39 57.25
N ASP A 37 12.16 65.57 55.99
CA ASP A 37 12.99 65.65 54.77
C ASP A 37 13.23 64.33 54.01
N ALA A 38 12.18 63.88 53.32
CA ALA A 38 12.32 63.01 52.14
C ALA A 38 12.48 63.89 50.89
N PRO A 39 13.54 63.72 50.07
CA PRO A 39 13.63 64.39 48.76
C PRO A 39 12.62 63.75 47.79
N ALA A 40 11.91 64.61 47.07
CA ALA A 40 10.88 64.26 46.11
C ALA A 40 11.37 63.24 45.07
N ALA A 41 10.59 62.18 44.86
CA ALA A 41 10.78 61.26 43.75
C ALA A 41 10.63 62.03 42.41
N ASP A 42 11.65 61.90 41.57
CA ASP A 42 11.67 62.45 40.21
C ASP A 42 10.50 61.87 39.40
N PRO A 43 9.59 62.68 38.83
CA PRO A 43 8.44 62.14 38.12
C PRO A 43 8.93 61.45 36.84
N THR A 44 8.81 60.13 36.79
CA THR A 44 8.94 59.36 35.55
C THR A 44 8.03 59.97 34.50
N VAL A 45 8.65 60.58 33.48
CA VAL A 45 7.97 61.13 32.31
C VAL A 45 7.35 59.97 31.54
N TYR A 46 6.10 59.63 31.85
CA TYR A 46 5.26 58.85 30.96
C TYR A 46 4.94 59.74 29.77
N LEU A 47 5.57 59.47 28.62
CA LEU A 47 5.14 60.05 27.35
C LEU A 47 3.72 59.55 27.08
N PRO A 48 2.67 60.39 27.17
CA PRO A 48 1.33 59.95 26.87
C PRO A 48 1.29 59.70 25.36
N ILE A 49 1.26 58.44 24.95
CA ILE A 49 0.95 58.10 23.56
C ILE A 49 -0.50 58.53 23.36
N LYS A 50 -0.69 59.70 22.74
CA LYS A 50 -2.00 60.24 22.36
C LYS A 50 -2.79 59.11 21.67
N SER A 51 -4.03 58.85 22.10
CA SER A 51 -4.86 57.74 21.59
C SER A 51 -5.02 57.72 20.07
N GLU A 52 -4.84 58.89 19.42
CA GLU A 52 -4.78 59.06 17.96
C GLU A 52 -3.59 58.34 17.31
N ASN A 53 -2.47 58.14 18.02
CA ASN A 53 -1.28 57.45 17.53
C ASN A 53 -1.37 55.92 17.68
N SER A 54 -2.25 55.43 18.56
CA SER A 54 -2.43 53.99 18.80
C SER A 54 -3.03 53.29 17.58
N LEU A 55 -4.02 53.92 16.91
CA LEU A 55 -4.61 53.40 15.69
C LEU A 55 -3.57 53.28 14.55
N ILE A 56 -2.69 54.28 14.43
CA ILE A 56 -1.63 54.31 13.40
C ILE A 56 -0.62 53.19 13.66
N ILE A 57 -0.26 52.94 14.92
CA ILE A 57 0.66 51.86 15.30
C ILE A 57 0.04 50.48 15.01
N VAL A 58 -1.23 50.27 15.37
CA VAL A 58 -1.94 49.00 15.11
C VAL A 58 -2.09 48.74 13.61
N MET A 59 -2.45 49.77 12.82
CA MET A 59 -2.52 49.66 11.36
C MET A 59 -1.13 49.43 10.73
N GLY A 60 -0.07 50.01 11.30
CA GLY A 60 1.31 49.76 10.89
C GLY A 60 1.75 48.32 11.14
N ILE A 61 1.45 47.78 12.33
CA ILE A 61 1.74 46.38 12.69
C ILE A 61 0.94 45.43 11.78
N LEU A 62 -0.34 45.70 11.54
CA LEU A 62 -1.17 44.91 10.64
C LEU A 62 -0.63 44.94 9.20
N GLY A 63 -0.21 46.12 8.72
CA GLY A 63 0.40 46.28 7.40
C GLY A 63 1.69 45.48 7.25
N ILE A 64 2.56 45.51 8.28
CA ILE A 64 3.80 44.72 8.30
C ILE A 64 3.47 43.21 8.35
N ALA A 65 2.52 42.79 9.19
CA ALA A 65 2.12 41.39 9.29
C ALA A 65 1.55 40.85 7.97
N LEU A 66 0.72 41.63 7.27
CA LEU A 66 0.20 41.29 5.95
C LEU A 66 1.31 41.22 4.90
N LEU A 67 2.28 42.14 4.95
CA LEU A 67 3.41 42.13 4.03
C LEU A 67 4.33 40.91 4.25
N VAL A 68 4.61 40.57 5.51
CA VAL A 68 5.37 39.36 5.87
C VAL A 68 4.61 38.09 5.43
N SER A 69 3.29 38.03 5.66
CA SER A 69 2.46 36.92 5.21
C SER A 69 2.45 36.78 3.69
N LEU A 70 2.35 37.91 2.96
CA LEU A 70 2.42 37.92 1.50
C LEU A 70 3.76 37.36 1.00
N VAL A 71 4.88 37.82 1.57
CA VAL A 71 6.22 37.34 1.23
C VAL A 71 6.37 35.85 1.55
N ALA A 72 5.89 35.40 2.70
CA ALA A 72 5.93 33.98 3.07
C ALA A 72 5.12 33.10 2.09
N ASN A 73 3.92 33.53 1.69
CA ASN A 73 3.11 32.83 0.70
C ASN A 73 3.78 32.81 -0.69
N LEU A 74 4.43 33.90 -1.10
CA LEU A 74 5.23 33.96 -2.33
C LEU A 74 6.39 32.96 -2.28
N LEU A 75 7.14 32.91 -1.18
CA LEU A 75 8.23 31.95 -1.01
C LEU A 75 7.72 30.50 -1.05
N LEU A 76 6.58 30.20 -0.44
CA LEU A 76 5.94 28.89 -0.53
C LEU A 76 5.53 28.54 -1.97
N LEU A 77 4.96 29.49 -2.72
CA LEU A 77 4.62 29.30 -4.13
C LEU A 77 5.85 29.06 -5.02
N PHE A 78 6.93 29.81 -4.82
CA PHE A 78 8.18 29.61 -5.55
C PHE A 78 8.83 28.26 -5.22
N ASN A 79 8.85 27.87 -3.94
CA ASN A 79 9.41 26.59 -3.51
C ASN A 79 8.57 25.42 -4.04
N ASN A 80 7.24 25.54 -4.01
CA ASN A 80 6.33 24.53 -4.55
C ASN A 80 6.45 24.43 -6.09
N ARG A 81 6.64 25.54 -6.79
CA ARG A 81 6.93 25.53 -8.23
C ARG A 81 8.25 24.84 -8.56
N ALA A 82 9.28 25.03 -7.74
CA ALA A 82 10.56 24.33 -7.90
C ALA A 82 10.42 22.81 -7.62
N LEU A 83 9.57 22.43 -6.66
CA LEU A 83 9.24 21.03 -6.38
C LEU A 83 8.38 20.38 -7.49
N ALA A 84 7.49 21.14 -8.12
CA ALA A 84 6.64 20.68 -9.22
C ALA A 84 7.40 20.55 -10.56
N GLN A 85 8.59 21.16 -10.68
CA GLN A 85 9.49 21.04 -11.82
C GLN A 85 10.57 19.97 -11.63
N ARG A 86 10.35 18.97 -10.76
CA ARG A 86 11.29 17.84 -10.62
C ARG A 86 11.51 17.18 -11.98
N GLU A 87 12.78 17.06 -12.36
CA GLU A 87 13.22 16.40 -13.58
C GLU A 87 12.63 14.98 -13.65
N SER A 88 12.09 14.62 -14.81
CA SER A 88 11.66 13.25 -15.11
C SER A 88 12.84 12.31 -14.84
N ILE A 89 12.65 11.33 -13.94
CA ILE A 89 13.65 10.29 -13.68
C ILE A 89 13.53 9.29 -14.84
N TYR A 90 14.64 8.99 -15.51
CA TYR A 90 14.68 7.96 -16.54
C TYR A 90 15.37 6.72 -15.97
N VAL A 91 14.78 5.55 -16.21
CA VAL A 91 15.42 4.27 -15.90
C VAL A 91 15.90 3.66 -17.21
N GLN A 92 17.19 3.31 -17.25
CA GLN A 92 17.75 2.56 -18.36
C GLN A 92 17.48 1.06 -18.14
N GLN A 93 16.84 0.43 -19.12
CA GLN A 93 16.57 -1.00 -19.12
C GLN A 93 17.82 -1.79 -19.52
N ALA A 94 17.83 -3.10 -19.26
CA ALA A 94 18.96 -3.97 -19.57
C ALA A 94 19.29 -4.02 -21.08
N ASP A 95 18.33 -3.71 -21.94
CA ASP A 95 18.48 -3.61 -23.40
C ASP A 95 19.06 -2.26 -23.87
N GLY A 96 19.37 -1.36 -22.95
CA GLY A 96 19.91 -0.02 -23.21
C GLY A 96 18.87 1.04 -23.54
N THR A 97 17.59 0.68 -23.64
CA THR A 97 16.49 1.65 -23.82
C THR A 97 16.26 2.44 -22.54
N THR A 98 15.66 3.63 -22.66
CA THR A 98 15.34 4.49 -21.52
C THR A 98 13.84 4.72 -21.47
N ALA A 99 13.27 4.53 -20.29
CA ALA A 99 11.86 4.79 -20.03
C ALA A 99 11.73 5.87 -18.94
N GLU A 100 10.77 6.77 -19.08
CA GLU A 100 10.41 7.71 -18.03
C GLU A 100 9.77 6.93 -16.87
N ALA A 101 10.31 7.12 -15.66
CA ALA A 101 9.86 6.46 -14.45
C ALA A 101 8.91 7.38 -13.67
N ALA A 102 7.69 6.91 -13.48
CA ALA A 102 6.79 7.48 -12.49
C ALA A 102 7.13 6.89 -11.11
N ALA A 103 7.33 7.77 -10.13
CA ALA A 103 7.58 7.34 -8.76
C ALA A 103 6.26 6.94 -8.10
N PHE A 104 6.12 5.65 -7.82
CA PHE A 104 5.02 5.10 -7.04
C PHE A 104 5.53 4.45 -5.76
N ASP A 105 4.63 4.20 -4.82
CA ASP A 105 4.95 3.33 -3.68
C ASP A 105 5.16 1.89 -4.17
N SER A 106 5.96 1.14 -3.43
CA SER A 106 6.23 -0.29 -3.61
C SER A 106 4.95 -1.16 -3.69
N THR A 107 3.88 -0.69 -3.05
CA THR A 107 2.57 -1.32 -3.00
C THR A 107 1.62 -0.84 -4.09
N HIS A 108 2.04 0.06 -4.98
CA HIS A 108 1.19 0.51 -6.08
C HIS A 108 1.18 -0.51 -7.22
N ARG A 109 0.01 -0.78 -7.78
CA ARG A 109 -0.13 -1.57 -9.02
C ARG A 109 -1.11 -0.88 -9.95
N GLU A 110 -0.75 -0.85 -11.22
CA GLU A 110 -1.60 -0.34 -12.28
C GLU A 110 -2.86 -1.21 -12.40
N ALA A 111 -4.00 -0.56 -12.65
CA ALA A 111 -5.30 -1.24 -12.71
C ALA A 111 -5.30 -2.39 -13.73
N GLU A 112 -4.59 -2.21 -14.85
CA GLU A 112 -4.46 -3.20 -15.90
C GLU A 112 -3.67 -4.44 -15.45
N VAL A 113 -2.62 -4.26 -14.64
CA VAL A 113 -1.83 -5.37 -14.07
C VAL A 113 -2.68 -6.20 -13.12
N ILE A 114 -3.49 -5.54 -12.28
CA ILE A 114 -4.38 -6.21 -11.33
C ILE A 114 -5.44 -7.03 -12.07
N LYS A 115 -6.14 -6.43 -13.04
CA LYS A 115 -7.15 -7.13 -13.86
C LYS A 115 -6.56 -8.31 -14.60
N ASN A 116 -5.43 -8.13 -15.27
CA ASN A 116 -4.79 -9.20 -16.05
C ASN A 116 -4.32 -10.34 -15.15
N THR A 117 -3.87 -10.04 -13.93
CA THR A 117 -3.50 -11.07 -12.94
C THR A 117 -4.71 -11.89 -12.52
N ALA A 118 -5.84 -11.24 -12.21
CA ALA A 118 -7.07 -11.92 -11.84
C ALA A 118 -7.65 -12.78 -12.98
N VAL A 119 -7.64 -12.27 -14.22
CA VAL A 119 -8.03 -13.01 -15.42
C VAL A 119 -7.11 -14.20 -15.66
N ARG A 120 -5.80 -13.98 -15.58
CA ARG A 120 -4.80 -15.03 -15.79
C ARG A 120 -4.96 -16.15 -14.77
N TRP A 121 -5.22 -15.81 -13.51
CA TRP A 121 -5.51 -16.81 -12.48
C TRP A 121 -6.77 -17.61 -12.79
N MET A 122 -7.86 -16.95 -13.21
CA MET A 122 -9.10 -17.63 -13.62
C MET A 122 -8.85 -18.60 -14.78
N GLN A 123 -8.06 -18.19 -15.77
CA GLN A 123 -7.70 -19.06 -16.90
C GLN A 123 -6.90 -20.27 -16.44
N LEU A 124 -5.79 -20.06 -15.72
CA LEU A 124 -4.96 -21.16 -15.21
C LEU A 124 -5.72 -22.11 -14.26
N THR A 125 -6.74 -21.61 -13.57
CA THR A 125 -7.51 -22.41 -12.63
C THR A 125 -8.63 -23.21 -13.29
N PHE A 126 -9.25 -22.70 -14.36
CA PHE A 126 -10.52 -23.22 -14.88
C PHE A 126 -10.54 -23.45 -16.40
N GLU A 127 -9.48 -23.12 -17.13
CA GLU A 127 -9.24 -23.66 -18.46
C GLU A 127 -8.41 -24.91 -18.27
N TRP A 128 -8.89 -26.03 -18.80
CA TRP A 128 -8.28 -27.33 -18.58
C TRP A 128 -8.07 -28.04 -19.88
N ASP A 129 -6.88 -28.58 -20.07
CA ASP A 129 -6.62 -29.61 -21.05
C ASP A 129 -5.62 -30.65 -20.53
N ASN A 130 -5.10 -31.48 -21.44
CA ASN A 130 -4.11 -32.51 -21.13
C ASN A 130 -2.73 -32.17 -21.69
N GLN A 131 -2.41 -30.89 -21.87
CA GLN A 131 -1.14 -30.41 -22.41
C GLN A 131 -0.42 -29.56 -21.37
N ILE A 132 0.91 -29.66 -21.36
CA ILE A 132 1.73 -28.78 -20.51
C ILE A 132 1.62 -27.36 -21.07
N PRO A 133 1.33 -26.33 -20.25
CA PRO A 133 1.23 -24.95 -20.72
C PRO A 133 2.47 -24.52 -21.51
N GLY A 134 2.27 -24.03 -22.74
CA GLY A 134 3.35 -23.61 -23.64
C GLY A 134 4.09 -24.77 -24.35
N SER A 135 3.56 -25.99 -24.28
CA SER A 135 4.10 -27.18 -24.95
C SER A 135 2.98 -28.01 -25.59
N GLU A 136 3.33 -28.85 -26.55
CA GLU A 136 2.43 -29.88 -27.10
C GLU A 136 2.53 -31.21 -26.33
N ALA A 137 3.45 -31.30 -25.36
CA ALA A 137 3.65 -32.48 -24.54
C ALA A 137 2.43 -32.77 -23.64
N GLU A 138 2.10 -34.06 -23.50
CA GLU A 138 1.00 -34.51 -22.65
C GLU A 138 1.31 -34.24 -21.17
N ASP A 139 0.37 -33.60 -20.48
CA ASP A 139 0.46 -33.28 -19.07
C ASP A 139 0.21 -34.53 -18.21
N GLN A 140 1.22 -34.94 -17.45
CA GLN A 140 1.09 -36.04 -16.49
C GLN A 140 0.39 -35.60 -15.19
N GLY A 141 0.21 -34.29 -15.03
CA GLY A 141 -0.38 -33.65 -13.86
C GLY A 141 0.54 -33.65 -12.66
N TYR A 142 0.10 -32.95 -11.62
CA TYR A 142 0.75 -32.87 -10.33
C TYR A 142 -0.05 -33.67 -9.28
N ALA A 143 0.61 -34.58 -8.59
CA ALA A 143 0.00 -35.35 -7.50
C ALA A 143 -0.09 -34.50 -6.23
N ILE A 144 -1.28 -34.40 -5.65
CA ILE A 144 -1.48 -33.65 -4.40
C ILE A 144 -1.27 -34.60 -3.21
N GLU A 145 -0.41 -34.20 -2.29
CA GLU A 145 -0.15 -34.93 -1.05
C GLU A 145 -1.46 -35.19 -0.27
N GLY A 146 -1.62 -36.42 0.21
CA GLY A 146 -2.82 -36.85 0.94
C GLY A 146 -4.03 -37.16 0.06
N THR A 147 -3.91 -37.10 -1.27
CA THR A 147 -4.97 -37.51 -2.21
C THR A 147 -4.43 -38.49 -3.25
N THR A 148 -5.32 -39.24 -3.90
CA THR A 148 -4.97 -40.08 -5.07
C THR A 148 -5.19 -39.35 -6.40
N GLN A 149 -5.52 -38.06 -6.34
CA GLN A 149 -5.92 -37.28 -7.50
C GLN A 149 -4.73 -36.48 -8.02
N THR A 150 -4.64 -36.37 -9.34
CA THR A 150 -3.71 -35.48 -10.02
C THR A 150 -4.47 -34.28 -10.56
N ILE A 151 -3.82 -33.13 -10.55
CA ILE A 151 -4.34 -31.90 -11.14
C ILE A 151 -3.49 -31.52 -12.36
N PRO A 152 -4.06 -30.80 -13.33
CA PRO A 152 -3.27 -30.20 -14.41
C PRO A 152 -2.16 -29.30 -13.87
N THR A 153 -1.04 -29.27 -14.57
CA THR A 153 0.13 -28.44 -14.27
C THR A 153 -0.23 -26.96 -14.25
N GLU A 154 -1.16 -26.51 -15.10
CA GLU A 154 -1.68 -25.12 -15.08
C GLU A 154 -2.39 -24.75 -13.78
N VAL A 155 -3.19 -25.67 -13.21
CA VAL A 155 -3.86 -25.46 -11.92
C VAL A 155 -2.82 -25.42 -10.80
N TYR A 156 -1.79 -26.25 -10.89
CA TYR A 156 -0.65 -26.18 -9.99
C TYR A 156 0.11 -24.85 -10.10
N LEU A 157 0.28 -24.31 -11.31
CA LEU A 157 0.86 -22.97 -11.53
C LEU A 157 -0.03 -21.85 -10.95
N ALA A 158 -1.35 -21.93 -11.15
CA ALA A 158 -2.31 -20.98 -10.59
C ALA A 158 -2.18 -20.86 -9.06
N SER A 159 -1.85 -21.98 -8.40
CA SER A 159 -1.70 -22.05 -6.95
C SER A 159 -0.55 -21.17 -6.41
N TYR A 160 0.45 -20.85 -7.25
CA TYR A 160 1.54 -19.95 -6.85
C TYR A 160 1.15 -18.48 -6.81
N LEU A 161 0.06 -18.09 -7.49
CA LEU A 161 -0.52 -16.76 -7.35
C LEU A 161 -1.30 -16.59 -6.04
N MET A 162 -1.36 -17.60 -5.18
CA MET A 162 -2.17 -17.60 -3.96
C MET A 162 -1.26 -17.56 -2.73
N ASP A 163 -1.74 -16.95 -1.64
CA ASP A 163 -1.00 -16.95 -0.38
C ASP A 163 -0.73 -18.39 0.11
N THR A 164 0.39 -18.59 0.82
CA THR A 164 0.89 -19.91 1.20
C THR A 164 -0.12 -20.72 2.02
N GLY A 165 -0.86 -20.07 2.93
CA GLY A 165 -1.89 -20.73 3.72
C GLY A 165 -3.11 -21.15 2.88
N PHE A 166 -3.44 -20.35 1.87
CA PHE A 166 -4.58 -20.58 0.99
C PHE A 166 -4.29 -21.64 -0.09
N ARG A 167 -3.04 -21.74 -0.52
CA ARG A 167 -2.57 -22.62 -1.60
C ARG A 167 -2.87 -24.10 -1.36
N GLN A 168 -2.56 -24.63 -0.18
CA GLN A 168 -2.73 -26.07 0.10
C GLN A 168 -4.20 -26.48 0.06
N GLU A 169 -5.06 -25.67 0.66
CA GLU A 169 -6.50 -25.92 0.67
C GLU A 169 -7.12 -25.76 -0.73
N PHE A 170 -6.66 -24.77 -1.50
CA PHE A 170 -7.03 -24.62 -2.90
C PHE A 170 -6.69 -25.86 -3.72
N LEU A 171 -5.45 -26.36 -3.63
CA LEU A 171 -5.03 -27.56 -4.36
C LEU A 171 -5.91 -28.75 -3.99
N ARG A 172 -6.14 -28.98 -2.70
CA ARG A 172 -7.02 -30.04 -2.20
C ARG A 172 -8.42 -29.94 -2.77
N LEU A 173 -9.03 -28.75 -2.74
CA LEU A 173 -10.37 -28.49 -3.30
C LEU A 173 -10.41 -28.78 -4.81
N MET A 174 -9.40 -28.33 -5.54
CA MET A 174 -9.33 -28.55 -6.99
C MET A 174 -9.23 -30.04 -7.34
N GLY A 175 -8.34 -30.77 -6.68
CA GLY A 175 -8.14 -32.19 -6.94
C GLY A 175 -9.30 -33.09 -6.52
N THR A 176 -10.15 -32.67 -5.58
CA THR A 176 -11.22 -33.52 -5.03
C THR A 176 -12.61 -33.17 -5.55
N GLU A 177 -12.89 -31.89 -5.82
CA GLU A 177 -14.26 -31.42 -5.98
C GLU A 177 -14.53 -30.68 -7.29
N LYS A 178 -13.50 -30.14 -7.95
CA LYS A 178 -13.72 -29.18 -9.05
C LYS A 178 -13.35 -29.73 -10.41
N ILE A 179 -12.26 -30.46 -10.55
CA ILE A 179 -11.77 -30.92 -11.85
C ILE A 179 -12.57 -32.14 -12.31
N SER A 180 -13.15 -32.03 -13.52
CA SER A 180 -13.99 -33.09 -14.08
C SER A 180 -13.18 -34.37 -14.36
N PRO A 181 -13.71 -35.56 -13.98
CA PRO A 181 -13.08 -36.83 -14.31
C PRO A 181 -12.95 -37.00 -15.83
N GLY A 182 -11.73 -36.99 -16.35
CA GLY A 182 -11.46 -37.14 -17.79
C GLY A 182 -10.63 -36.02 -18.40
N VAL A 183 -10.37 -34.93 -17.66
CA VAL A 183 -9.40 -33.88 -18.05
C VAL A 183 -8.02 -34.50 -18.30
N MET A 184 -7.48 -35.18 -17.29
CA MET A 184 -6.17 -35.85 -17.39
C MET A 184 -6.12 -37.00 -18.42
N GLN A 185 -7.27 -37.44 -18.93
CA GLN A 185 -7.36 -38.47 -19.98
C GLN A 185 -7.49 -37.87 -21.38
N GLY A 186 -7.46 -36.53 -21.49
CA GLY A 186 -7.69 -35.79 -22.74
C GLY A 186 -9.12 -35.89 -23.28
N ARG A 187 -10.06 -36.44 -22.51
CA ARG A 187 -11.47 -36.58 -22.92
C ARG A 187 -12.24 -35.29 -22.73
N ILE A 188 -12.02 -34.61 -21.61
CA ILE A 188 -12.67 -33.34 -21.28
C ILE A 188 -11.66 -32.21 -21.45
N LYS A 189 -12.08 -31.15 -22.13
CA LYS A 189 -11.39 -29.86 -22.14
C LYS A 189 -12.32 -28.80 -21.59
N SER A 190 -11.78 -27.77 -20.97
CA SER A 190 -12.58 -26.65 -20.49
C SER A 190 -12.00 -25.30 -20.88
N SER A 191 -12.87 -24.32 -21.07
CA SER A 191 -12.52 -22.94 -21.43
C SER A 191 -13.36 -21.96 -20.62
N VAL A 192 -12.81 -20.80 -20.27
CA VAL A 192 -13.53 -19.77 -19.51
C VAL A 192 -13.99 -18.67 -20.47
N ARG A 193 -15.28 -18.39 -20.46
CA ARG A 193 -15.87 -17.24 -21.15
C ARG A 193 -16.09 -16.12 -20.13
N PHE A 194 -15.38 -15.01 -20.29
CA PHE A 194 -15.56 -13.79 -19.49
C PHE A 194 -16.67 -12.92 -20.08
N PHE A 195 -17.58 -12.43 -19.23
CA PHE A 195 -18.65 -11.51 -19.61
C PHE A 195 -18.40 -10.09 -19.08
N ALA A 196 -17.90 -9.98 -17.86
CA ALA A 196 -17.54 -8.71 -17.24
C ALA A 196 -16.37 -8.89 -16.28
N ILE A 197 -15.50 -7.88 -16.24
CA ILE A 197 -14.41 -7.75 -15.28
C ILE A 197 -14.51 -6.31 -14.76
N SER A 198 -14.67 -6.13 -13.46
CA SER A 198 -14.77 -4.80 -12.87
C SER A 198 -13.42 -4.08 -12.92
N ASP A 199 -13.46 -2.75 -12.81
CA ASP A 199 -12.25 -2.01 -12.44
C ASP A 199 -11.81 -2.41 -11.02
N PRO A 200 -10.49 -2.46 -10.73
CA PRO A 200 -10.00 -2.79 -9.40
C PRO A 200 -10.46 -1.77 -8.35
N ARG A 201 -11.08 -2.25 -7.28
CA ARG A 201 -11.50 -1.45 -6.15
C ARG A 201 -10.49 -1.59 -5.03
N GLN A 202 -9.83 -0.51 -4.63
CA GLN A 202 -8.94 -0.56 -3.48
C GLN A 202 -9.76 -0.67 -2.19
N VAL A 203 -9.53 -1.73 -1.42
CA VAL A 203 -10.25 -2.03 -0.17
C VAL A 203 -9.37 -1.93 1.07
N GLY A 204 -8.06 -1.77 0.89
CA GLY A 204 -7.09 -1.56 1.95
C GLY A 204 -5.75 -1.08 1.43
N GLU A 205 -4.79 -0.91 2.33
CA GLU A 205 -3.40 -0.69 1.96
C GLU A 205 -2.89 -1.91 1.20
N ALA A 206 -2.32 -1.71 0.01
CA ALA A 206 -1.88 -2.77 -0.90
C ALA A 206 -2.96 -3.80 -1.31
N LEU A 207 -4.25 -3.58 -1.03
CA LEU A 207 -5.33 -4.55 -1.27
C LEU A 207 -6.34 -4.05 -2.29
N TRP A 208 -6.62 -4.88 -3.29
CA TRP A 208 -7.63 -4.61 -4.32
C TRP A 208 -8.57 -5.77 -4.54
N GLU A 209 -9.82 -5.44 -4.86
CA GLU A 209 -10.85 -6.39 -5.29
C GLU A 209 -11.15 -6.22 -6.78
N VAL A 210 -11.32 -7.35 -7.45
CA VAL A 210 -11.82 -7.43 -8.83
C VAL A 210 -12.98 -8.40 -8.87
N ASP A 211 -14.12 -7.93 -9.37
CA ASP A 211 -15.30 -8.75 -9.60
C ASP A 211 -15.28 -9.28 -11.04
N ILE A 212 -15.39 -10.59 -11.19
CA ILE A 212 -15.37 -11.30 -12.47
C ILE A 212 -16.68 -12.05 -12.65
N VAL A 213 -17.37 -11.79 -13.76
CA VAL A 213 -18.53 -12.55 -14.22
C VAL A 213 -18.06 -13.41 -15.40
N ALA A 214 -18.09 -14.72 -15.21
CA ALA A 214 -17.58 -15.66 -16.20
C ALA A 214 -18.34 -17.00 -16.13
N THR A 215 -18.19 -17.80 -17.18
CA THR A 215 -18.72 -19.16 -17.24
C THR A 215 -17.65 -20.12 -17.75
N ARG A 216 -17.49 -21.26 -17.08
CA ARG A 216 -16.67 -22.38 -17.56
C ARG A 216 -17.51 -23.25 -18.48
N ILE A 217 -16.98 -23.54 -19.66
CA ILE A 217 -17.58 -24.42 -20.65
C ILE A 217 -16.73 -25.68 -20.74
N GLU A 218 -17.33 -26.85 -20.57
CA GLU A 218 -16.67 -28.14 -20.71
C GLU A 218 -17.10 -28.82 -22.01
N ARG A 219 -16.13 -29.41 -22.69
CA ARG A 219 -16.32 -30.12 -23.96
C ARG A 219 -15.72 -31.51 -23.90
N ASP A 220 -16.48 -32.51 -24.36
CA ASP A 220 -15.97 -33.82 -24.72
C ASP A 220 -15.89 -33.90 -26.25
N ARG A 221 -14.65 -33.96 -26.77
CA ARG A 221 -14.37 -33.90 -28.22
C ARG A 221 -14.99 -32.64 -28.86
N ASN A 222 -16.13 -32.81 -29.54
CA ASN A 222 -16.81 -31.76 -30.30
C ASN A 222 -18.18 -31.40 -29.71
N GLN A 223 -18.52 -31.90 -28.52
CA GLN A 223 -19.80 -31.64 -27.86
C GLN A 223 -19.58 -30.91 -26.54
N GLU A 224 -20.34 -29.85 -26.33
CA GLU A 224 -20.45 -29.19 -25.03
C GLU A 224 -21.24 -30.08 -24.07
N VAL A 225 -20.64 -30.37 -22.91
CA VAL A 225 -21.19 -31.31 -21.92
C VAL A 225 -21.59 -30.64 -20.62
N ALA A 226 -21.00 -29.47 -20.30
CA ALA A 226 -21.40 -28.68 -19.15
C ALA A 226 -21.10 -27.19 -19.36
N GLU A 227 -21.94 -26.36 -18.74
CA GLU A 227 -21.77 -24.92 -18.64
C GLU A 227 -21.95 -24.54 -17.15
N VAL A 228 -20.91 -24.00 -16.52
CA VAL A 228 -20.88 -23.74 -15.08
C VAL A 228 -20.56 -22.28 -14.80
N PRO A 229 -21.49 -21.49 -14.20
CA PRO A 229 -21.23 -20.12 -13.80
C PRO A 229 -20.08 -20.01 -12.79
N MET A 230 -19.18 -19.05 -13.02
CA MET A 230 -17.94 -18.82 -12.27
C MET A 230 -17.82 -17.36 -11.84
N ASN A 231 -18.90 -16.80 -11.30
CA ASN A 231 -18.89 -15.43 -10.81
C ASN A 231 -18.08 -15.35 -9.52
N ARG A 232 -17.03 -14.53 -9.48
CA ARG A 232 -16.07 -14.45 -8.37
C ARG A 232 -15.68 -13.01 -8.05
N THR A 233 -15.50 -12.73 -6.77
CA THR A 233 -14.73 -11.59 -6.28
C THR A 233 -13.36 -12.11 -5.87
N ILE A 234 -12.31 -11.54 -6.46
CA ILE A 234 -10.91 -11.91 -6.18
C ILE A 234 -10.25 -10.74 -5.47
N THR A 235 -9.70 -10.99 -4.28
CA THR A 235 -8.91 -10.02 -3.52
C THR A 235 -7.43 -10.30 -3.74
N LEU A 236 -6.70 -9.28 -4.20
CA LEU A 236 -5.27 -9.32 -4.45
C LEU A 236 -4.53 -8.37 -3.51
N GLU A 237 -3.38 -8.80 -3.04
CA GLU A 237 -2.43 -8.04 -2.23
C GLU A 237 -1.16 -7.76 -3.05
N ALA A 238 -0.67 -6.52 -3.02
CA ALA A 238 0.63 -6.17 -3.58
C ALA A 238 1.74 -6.60 -2.63
N VAL A 239 2.62 -7.45 -3.14
CA VAL A 239 3.84 -7.90 -2.47
C VAL A 239 5.05 -7.45 -3.28
N PRO A 240 6.21 -7.23 -2.65
CA PRO A 240 7.45 -6.99 -3.38
C PRO A 240 7.69 -8.09 -4.44
N PRO A 241 7.94 -7.74 -5.71
CA PRO A 241 8.24 -8.72 -6.74
C PRO A 241 9.45 -9.58 -6.35
N VAL A 242 9.39 -10.87 -6.68
CA VAL A 242 10.49 -11.81 -6.42
C VAL A 242 11.38 -11.86 -7.65
N GLU A 243 12.67 -11.58 -7.48
CA GLU A 243 13.64 -11.76 -8.55
C GLU A 243 13.86 -13.25 -8.83
N PRO A 244 13.87 -13.67 -10.12
CA PRO A 244 14.15 -15.05 -10.47
C PRO A 244 15.56 -15.47 -10.04
N VAL A 245 15.67 -16.61 -9.35
CA VAL A 245 16.97 -17.20 -8.98
C VAL A 245 17.30 -18.30 -10.00
N PHE A 246 17.80 -17.90 -11.16
CA PHE A 246 18.25 -18.80 -12.22
C PHE A 246 19.65 -18.42 -12.71
N ASP A 247 20.44 -19.42 -13.09
CA ASP A 247 21.63 -19.22 -13.93
C ASP A 247 21.21 -19.09 -15.42
N ASP A 248 22.12 -18.68 -16.30
CA ASP A 248 21.94 -18.19 -17.69
C ASP A 248 20.97 -18.94 -18.64
N LEU A 249 20.49 -20.14 -18.29
CA LEU A 249 19.38 -20.83 -18.95
C LEU A 249 18.56 -21.62 -17.92
N GLU A 250 17.33 -21.20 -17.67
CA GLU A 250 16.37 -21.98 -16.90
C GLU A 250 15.88 -23.19 -17.72
N PRO A 251 16.20 -24.46 -17.34
CA PRO A 251 15.85 -25.61 -18.16
C PRO A 251 14.37 -26.04 -18.04
N LEU A 252 13.64 -25.60 -17.01
CA LEU A 252 12.26 -26.02 -16.76
C LEU A 252 11.26 -24.94 -17.20
N ALA A 253 10.54 -25.19 -18.29
CA ALA A 253 9.55 -24.26 -18.85
C ALA A 253 8.47 -23.83 -17.83
N TRP A 254 7.98 -24.75 -17.00
CA TRP A 254 6.99 -24.43 -15.96
C TRP A 254 7.55 -23.48 -14.89
N ARG A 255 8.85 -23.56 -14.60
CA ARG A 255 9.51 -22.72 -13.59
C ARG A 255 9.68 -21.29 -14.12
N GLN A 256 10.00 -21.12 -15.40
CA GLN A 256 9.98 -19.80 -16.06
C GLN A 256 8.61 -19.16 -15.91
N GLN A 257 7.55 -19.89 -16.30
CA GLN A 257 6.18 -19.39 -16.20
C GLN A 257 5.78 -19.04 -14.77
N MET A 258 6.21 -19.81 -13.77
CA MET A 258 5.96 -19.50 -12.36
C MET A 258 6.57 -18.14 -11.97
N TYR A 259 7.82 -17.85 -12.34
CA TYR A 259 8.43 -16.55 -12.03
C TYR A 259 7.83 -15.41 -12.85
N ASP A 260 7.44 -15.65 -14.11
CA ASP A 260 6.72 -14.66 -14.90
C ASP A 260 5.37 -14.29 -14.25
N LEU A 261 4.67 -15.27 -13.66
CA LEU A 261 3.44 -15.04 -12.92
C LEU A 261 3.67 -14.20 -11.65
N LEU A 262 4.80 -14.40 -10.97
CA LEU A 262 5.13 -13.70 -9.72
C LEU A 262 5.77 -12.33 -9.94
N ALA A 263 6.25 -12.04 -11.15
CA ALA A 263 6.90 -10.77 -11.49
C ALA A 263 5.98 -9.55 -11.37
N ASN A 264 4.65 -9.75 -11.44
CA ASN A 264 3.67 -8.69 -11.21
C ASN A 264 3.60 -8.23 -9.73
N GLY A 265 4.22 -8.96 -8.80
CA GLY A 265 4.18 -8.68 -7.37
C GLY A 265 2.75 -8.61 -6.81
N LEU A 266 1.87 -9.51 -7.23
CA LEU A 266 0.49 -9.64 -6.75
C LEU A 266 0.23 -11.06 -6.26
N VAL A 267 -0.44 -11.18 -5.11
CA VAL A 267 -0.85 -12.46 -4.52
C VAL A 267 -2.33 -12.43 -4.18
N ILE A 268 -3.04 -13.50 -4.49
CA ILE A 268 -4.46 -13.70 -4.18
C ILE A 268 -4.57 -14.18 -2.74
N VAL A 269 -5.24 -13.37 -1.93
CA VAL A 269 -5.46 -13.64 -0.50
C VAL A 269 -6.87 -14.14 -0.23
N LYS A 270 -7.80 -13.92 -1.16
CA LYS A 270 -9.21 -14.31 -0.99
C LYS A 270 -9.90 -14.48 -2.34
N VAL A 271 -10.77 -15.49 -2.42
CA VAL A 271 -11.67 -15.70 -3.56
C VAL A 271 -13.05 -16.06 -3.02
N GLU A 272 -14.06 -15.31 -3.41
CA GLU A 272 -15.44 -15.50 -2.95
C GLU A 272 -16.41 -15.59 -4.12
N PRO A 273 -17.54 -16.30 -3.98
CA PRO A 273 -18.64 -16.22 -4.94
C PRO A 273 -19.16 -14.78 -5.03
N LEU A 274 -19.32 -14.29 -6.27
CA LEU A 274 -20.00 -13.03 -6.52
C LEU A 274 -21.51 -13.29 -6.60
N GLU A 275 -22.27 -12.71 -5.67
CA GLU A 275 -23.73 -12.70 -5.67
C GLU A 275 -24.22 -11.78 -6.79
N VAL A 276 -24.77 -12.35 -7.87
CA VAL A 276 -25.40 -11.58 -8.95
C VAL A 276 -26.89 -11.52 -8.64
N GLY A 277 -27.35 -10.37 -8.14
CA GLY A 277 -28.76 -10.09 -7.83
C GLY A 277 -29.62 -9.81 -9.06
#